data_AF-A0A0R1VFI7-F1
#
_entry.id   AF-A0A0R1VFI7-F1
#
_cell.length_a   1.000
_cell.length_b   1.000
_cell.length_c   1.000
_cell.angle_alpha   90.00
_cell.angle_beta   90.00
_cell.angle_gamma   90.00
#
_symmetry.space_group_name_H-M   'P 1'
#
loop_
_entity.id
_entity.type
_entity.pdbx_description
1 polymer ?
#
loop_
_entity_poly.entity_id
_entity_poly.type
_entity_poly.pdbx_seq_one_letter_code
_entity_poly.pdbx_strand_id
1 'polypeptide(L)'
;MVAQGAAVLAVAVKSKKADMKELGIAAAISAFCGVTEPAIYGINLRYKKVFASGCIGSAFGGLVTGLMHGTMYGFTGGLIGFSSFFNPAHPTQLNSFYTFLIASAVSIVVAFIVTWVWGYNDNMTMGKKVEKKQRPGTK
;
A
#
# COMPACT_ATOMS: atom_id res chain seq x y z
N MET A 1 -0.44 -1.09 -4.87
CA MET A 1 -1.30 -0.06 -4.22
C MET A 1 -1.85 -0.55 -2.89
N VAL A 2 -2.53 -1.70 -2.89
CA VAL A 2 -3.19 -2.28 -1.71
C VAL A 2 -2.23 -2.54 -0.53
N ALA A 3 -1.04 -3.09 -0.77
CA ALA A 3 -0.02 -3.26 0.28
C ALA A 3 0.49 -1.96 0.90
N GLN A 4 0.63 -0.90 0.10
CA GLN A 4 1.06 0.40 0.61
C GLN A 4 -0.02 1.01 1.51
N GLY A 5 -1.30 0.87 1.12
CA GLY A 5 -2.44 1.22 1.98
C GLY A 5 -2.50 0.41 3.27
N ALA A 6 -2.26 -0.90 3.20
CA ALA A 6 -2.22 -1.79 4.36
C ALA A 6 -1.07 -1.46 5.33
N ALA A 7 0.12 -1.11 4.81
CA ALA A 7 1.23 -0.66 5.63
C ALA A 7 0.89 0.65 6.36
N VAL A 8 0.29 1.62 5.66
CA VAL A 8 -0.17 2.87 6.29
C VAL A 8 -1.27 2.61 7.34
N LEU A 9 -2.20 1.70 7.05
CA LEU A 9 -3.25 1.32 7.99
C LEU A 9 -2.65 0.70 9.26
N ALA A 10 -1.63 -0.14 9.13
CA ALA A 10 -0.92 -0.70 10.28
C ALA A 10 -0.26 0.39 11.13
N VAL A 11 0.34 1.41 10.50
CA VAL A 11 0.87 2.59 11.21
C VAL A 11 -0.24 3.33 11.94
N ALA A 12 -1.37 3.59 11.27
CA ALA A 12 -2.51 4.29 11.87
C ALA A 12 -3.03 3.55 13.10
N VAL A 13 -3.24 2.24 13.01
CA VAL A 13 -3.76 1.44 14.13
C VAL A 13 -2.72 1.34 15.26
N LYS A 14 -1.42 1.24 14.95
CA LYS A 14 -0.34 1.11 15.94
C LYS A 14 0.01 2.44 16.62
N SER A 15 -0.17 3.58 15.96
CA SER A 15 0.27 4.89 16.48
C SER A 15 -0.60 5.38 17.63
N LYS A 16 0.03 5.94 18.66
CA LYS A 16 -0.68 6.59 19.78
C LYS A 16 -1.06 8.06 19.49
N LYS A 17 -0.55 8.66 18.42
CA LYS A 17 -0.77 10.08 18.09
C LYS A 17 -2.03 10.25 17.25
N ALA A 18 -2.92 11.16 17.67
CA ALA A 18 -4.19 11.44 16.98
C ALA A 18 -3.96 11.85 15.51
N ASP A 19 -3.04 12.78 15.26
CA ASP A 19 -2.72 13.26 13.91
C ASP A 19 -2.29 12.13 12.96
N MET A 20 -1.52 11.16 13.48
CA MET A 20 -1.03 10.03 12.68
C MET A 20 -2.11 9.00 12.40
N LYS A 21 -3.03 8.81 13.36
CA LYS A 21 -4.21 7.97 13.18
C LYS A 21 -5.11 8.53 12.09
N GLU A 22 -5.45 9.81 12.18
CA GLU A 22 -6.37 10.46 11.25
C GLU A 22 -5.78 10.51 9.83
N LEU A 23 -4.53 10.98 9.72
CA LEU A 23 -3.81 10.99 8.44
C LEU A 23 -3.66 9.58 7.87
N GLY A 24 -3.32 8.60 8.70
CA GLY A 24 -3.10 7.23 8.28
C GLY A 24 -4.37 6.53 7.80
N ILE A 25 -5.50 6.71 8.49
CA ILE A 25 -6.79 6.14 8.05
C ILE A 25 -7.21 6.75 6.71
N ALA A 26 -7.18 8.09 6.59
CA ALA A 26 -7.56 8.77 5.35
C ALA A 26 -6.66 8.36 4.17
N ALA A 27 -5.35 8.30 4.40
CA ALA A 27 -4.38 7.89 3.40
C ALA A 27 -4.51 6.41 3.01
N ALA A 28 -4.81 5.52 3.95
CA ALA A 28 -5.05 4.10 3.69
C ALA A 28 -6.31 3.89 2.83
N ILE A 29 -7.42 4.57 3.15
CA ILE A 29 -8.65 4.52 2.34
C ILE A 29 -8.37 5.00 0.91
N SER A 30 -7.66 6.12 0.77
CA SER A 30 -7.27 6.66 -0.54
C SER A 30 -6.45 5.65 -1.35
N ALA A 31 -5.47 4.98 -0.72
CA ALA A 31 -4.65 3.96 -1.35
C ALA A 31 -5.44 2.71 -1.77
N PHE A 32 -6.46 2.32 -1.00
CA PHE A 32 -7.38 1.26 -1.39
C PHE A 32 -8.27 1.65 -2.56
N CYS A 33 -8.66 2.93 -2.65
CA CYS A 33 -9.36 3.48 -3.81
C CYS A 33 -8.47 3.65 -5.06
N GLY A 34 -7.17 3.36 -4.97
CA GLY A 34 -6.24 3.44 -6.10
C GLY A 34 -5.40 4.72 -6.16
N VAL A 35 -5.58 5.65 -5.21
CA VAL A 35 -4.81 6.90 -5.12
C VAL A 35 -3.73 6.75 -4.03
N THR A 36 -2.46 6.68 -4.42
CA THR A 36 -1.38 6.28 -3.50
C THR A 36 -0.53 7.42 -2.99
N GLU A 37 -0.68 8.61 -3.55
CA GLU A 37 0.02 9.83 -3.18
C GLU A 37 -0.05 10.15 -1.67
N PRO A 38 -1.23 10.16 -1.02
CA PRO A 38 -1.28 10.49 0.41
C PRO A 38 -0.63 9.42 1.28
N ALA A 39 -0.70 8.14 0.89
CA ALA A 39 -0.05 7.04 1.60
C ALA A 39 1.48 7.10 1.48
N ILE A 40 1.99 7.27 0.25
CA ILE A 40 3.42 7.26 -0.05
C ILE A 40 4.10 8.49 0.55
N TYR A 41 3.60 9.69 0.26
CA TYR A 41 4.24 10.94 0.71
C TYR A 41 3.86 11.34 2.13
N GLY A 42 2.66 10.94 2.59
CA GLY A 42 2.21 11.25 3.94
C GLY A 42 2.94 10.43 5.00
N ILE A 43 3.11 9.11 4.77
CA ILE A 43 3.58 8.18 5.81
C ILE A 43 4.72 7.28 5.33
N ASN A 44 4.57 6.56 4.21
CA ASN A 44 5.54 5.50 3.86
C ASN A 44 6.95 6.02 3.59
N LEU A 45 7.12 7.12 2.85
CA LEU A 45 8.46 7.70 2.62
C LEU A 45 9.03 8.41 3.84
N ARG A 46 8.18 8.92 4.75
CA ARG A 46 8.64 9.47 6.04
C ARG A 46 9.24 8.38 6.92
N TYR A 47 8.70 7.16 6.84
CA TYR A 47 9.17 5.99 7.56
C TYR A 47 9.65 4.92 6.58
N LYS A 48 10.90 5.00 6.14
CA LYS A 48 11.49 4.07 5.15
C LYS A 48 11.22 2.58 5.42
N LYS A 49 11.12 2.18 6.70
CA LYS A 49 10.77 0.81 7.10
C LYS A 49 9.32 0.43 6.76
N VAL A 50 8.39 1.38 6.84
CA VAL A 50 6.98 1.23 6.42
C VAL A 50 6.88 1.14 4.90
N PHE A 51 7.69 1.91 4.16
CA PHE A 51 7.75 1.74 2.71
C PHE A 51 8.27 0.34 2.33
N ALA A 52 9.34 -0.11 2.98
CA ALA A 52 9.90 -1.44 2.76
C ALA A 52 8.92 -2.58 3.08
N SER A 53 8.15 -2.47 4.17
CA SER A 53 7.12 -3.47 4.50
C SER A 53 5.99 -3.52 3.46
N GLY A 54 5.58 -2.38 2.90
CA GLY A 54 4.65 -2.34 1.77
C GLY A 54 5.23 -3.00 0.51
N CYS A 55 6.52 -2.85 0.24
CA CYS A 55 7.20 -3.53 -0.87
C CYS A 55 7.25 -5.05 -0.67
N ILE A 56 7.55 -5.51 0.55
CA ILE A 56 7.54 -6.94 0.90
C ILE A 56 6.13 -7.51 0.69
N GLY A 57 5.08 -6.86 1.19
CA GLY A 57 3.71 -7.31 0.93
C GLY A 57 3.35 -7.33 -0.55
N SER A 58 3.87 -6.39 -1.35
CA SER A 58 3.67 -6.36 -2.80
C SER A 58 4.38 -7.53 -3.50
N ALA A 59 5.58 -7.90 -3.04
CA ALA A 59 6.32 -9.04 -3.57
C ALA A 59 5.58 -10.36 -3.34
N PHE A 60 5.05 -10.58 -2.13
CA PHE A 60 4.24 -11.77 -1.83
C PHE A 60 2.91 -11.79 -2.61
N GLY A 61 2.24 -10.66 -2.75
CA GLY A 61 1.04 -10.56 -3.59
C GLY A 61 1.33 -10.93 -5.05
N GLY A 62 2.42 -10.38 -5.61
CA GLY A 62 2.86 -10.71 -6.97
C GLY A 62 3.26 -12.18 -7.15
N LEU A 63 3.92 -12.77 -6.15
CA LEU A 63 4.26 -14.19 -6.15
C LEU A 63 3.00 -15.07 -6.23
N VAL A 64 1.99 -14.79 -5.39
CA VAL A 64 0.72 -15.53 -5.40
C VAL A 64 0.01 -15.38 -6.74
N THR A 65 -0.07 -14.16 -7.29
CA THR A 65 -0.64 -13.93 -8.62
C THR A 65 0.07 -14.73 -9.70
N GLY A 66 1.42 -14.78 -9.66
CA GLY A 66 2.23 -15.54 -10.60
C GLY A 66 1.99 -17.05 -10.49
N LEU A 67 1.94 -17.59 -9.27
CA LEU A 67 1.71 -19.02 -9.02
C LEU A 67 0.31 -19.49 -9.46
N MET A 68 -0.70 -18.63 -9.35
CA MET A 68 -2.07 -18.94 -9.74
C MET A 68 -2.38 -18.61 -11.21
N HIS A 69 -1.39 -18.16 -11.98
CA HIS A 69 -1.54 -17.70 -13.37
C HIS A 69 -2.65 -16.64 -13.55
N GLY A 70 -2.80 -15.74 -12.57
CA GLY A 70 -3.77 -14.66 -12.62
C GLY A 70 -3.41 -13.64 -13.70
N THR A 71 -4.32 -13.40 -14.63
CA THR A 71 -4.14 -12.39 -15.69
C THR A 71 -4.94 -11.15 -15.37
N MET A 72 -4.29 -9.99 -15.48
CA MET A 72 -4.91 -8.68 -15.37
C MET A 72 -5.08 -8.13 -16.79
N TYR A 73 -6.33 -7.98 -17.24
CA TYR A 73 -6.68 -7.58 -18.61
C TYR A 73 -6.88 -6.07 -18.75
N GLY A 74 -7.20 -5.37 -17.66
CA GLY A 74 -7.27 -3.91 -17.59
C GLY A 74 -6.19 -3.32 -16.71
N PHE A 75 -5.80 -2.07 -16.94
CA PHE A 75 -4.88 -1.36 -16.03
C PHE A 75 -5.66 -0.45 -15.08
N THR A 76 -6.39 -1.03 -14.12
CA THR A 76 -7.03 -0.26 -13.05
C THR A 76 -6.39 -0.58 -11.70
N GLY A 77 -5.98 0.46 -10.99
CA GLY A 77 -5.33 0.37 -9.69
C GLY A 77 -6.31 0.22 -8.52
N GLY A 78 -5.78 -0.20 -7.36
CA GLY A 78 -6.53 -0.30 -6.11
C GLY A 78 -7.44 -1.53 -6.00
N LEU A 79 -8.26 -1.58 -4.95
CA LEU A 79 -9.30 -2.60 -4.75
C LEU A 79 -10.48 -2.41 -5.71
N ILE A 80 -10.72 -1.16 -6.13
CA ILE A 80 -11.79 -0.81 -7.08
C ILE A 80 -11.48 -1.35 -8.49
N GLY A 81 -10.20 -1.61 -8.78
CA GLY A 81 -9.76 -2.19 -10.05
C GLY A 81 -10.10 -3.67 -10.27
N PHE A 82 -10.93 -4.29 -9.43
CA PHE A 82 -11.30 -5.71 -9.56
C PHE A 82 -11.89 -6.06 -10.93
N SER A 83 -12.55 -5.11 -11.60
CA SER A 83 -13.08 -5.27 -12.95
C SER A 83 -12.00 -5.60 -13.98
N SER A 84 -10.75 -5.19 -13.75
CA SER A 84 -9.61 -5.47 -14.62
C SER A 84 -9.19 -6.95 -14.65
N PHE A 85 -9.70 -7.77 -13.74
CA PHE A 85 -9.40 -9.20 -13.68
C PHE A 85 -10.47 -10.07 -14.36
N PHE A 86 -11.51 -9.47 -14.93
CA PHE A 86 -12.46 -10.18 -15.77
C PHE A 86 -11.87 -10.34 -17.18
N ASN A 87 -11.90 -11.57 -17.69
CA ASN A 87 -11.48 -11.85 -19.05
C ASN A 87 -12.53 -11.28 -20.03
N PRO A 88 -12.16 -10.31 -20.90
CA PRO A 88 -13.11 -9.72 -21.86
C PRO A 88 -13.58 -10.70 -22.93
N ALA A 89 -12.82 -11.76 -23.23
CA ALA A 89 -13.22 -12.80 -24.18
C ALA A 89 -14.13 -13.87 -23.54
N HIS A 90 -13.96 -14.14 -22.25
CA HIS A 90 -14.72 -15.15 -21.50
C HIS A 90 -15.07 -14.65 -20.10
N PRO A 91 -16.08 -13.78 -19.94
CA PRO A 91 -16.39 -13.10 -18.68
C PRO A 91 -16.84 -14.04 -17.54
N THR A 92 -17.22 -15.28 -17.86
CA THR A 92 -17.58 -16.32 -16.90
C THR A 92 -16.35 -17.01 -16.25
N GLN A 93 -15.14 -16.80 -16.77
CA GLN A 93 -13.92 -17.34 -16.18
C GLN A 93 -13.45 -16.48 -15.01
N LEU A 94 -13.81 -16.90 -13.80
CA LEU A 94 -13.51 -16.18 -12.55
C LEU A 94 -12.12 -16.50 -11.95
N ASN A 95 -11.30 -17.35 -12.58
CA ASN A 95 -9.98 -17.74 -12.04
C ASN A 95 -9.08 -16.54 -11.74
N SER A 96 -8.98 -15.57 -12.65
CA SER A 96 -8.20 -14.34 -12.45
C SER A 96 -8.77 -13.46 -11.34
N PHE A 97 -10.09 -13.42 -11.19
CA PHE A 97 -10.76 -12.69 -10.12
C PHE A 97 -10.50 -13.31 -8.74
N TYR A 98 -10.59 -14.64 -8.60
CA TYR A 98 -10.22 -15.33 -7.37
C TYR A 98 -8.74 -15.15 -7.03
N THR A 99 -7.87 -15.20 -8.05
CA THR A 99 -6.44 -14.92 -7.89
C THR A 99 -6.22 -13.52 -7.35
N PHE A 100 -6.91 -12.51 -7.90
CA PHE A 100 -6.83 -11.13 -7.41
C PHE A 100 -7.25 -11.00 -5.95
N LEU A 101 -8.35 -11.63 -5.54
CA LEU A 101 -8.83 -11.59 -4.16
C LEU A 101 -7.80 -12.21 -3.19
N ILE A 102 -7.28 -13.40 -3.53
CA ILE A 102 -6.32 -14.12 -2.68
C ILE A 102 -4.99 -13.36 -2.64
N ALA A 103 -4.47 -12.93 -3.78
CA ALA A 103 -3.22 -12.17 -3.86
C ALA A 103 -3.32 -10.83 -3.12
N SER A 104 -4.44 -10.11 -3.27
CA SER A 104 -4.68 -8.86 -2.55
C SER A 104 -4.77 -9.09 -1.04
N ALA A 105 -5.49 -10.13 -0.60
CA ALA A 105 -5.59 -10.48 0.81
C ALA A 105 -4.21 -10.83 1.40
N VAL A 106 -3.43 -11.67 0.72
CA VAL A 106 -2.05 -12.01 1.14
C VAL A 106 -1.18 -10.75 1.20
N SER A 107 -1.27 -9.90 0.19
CA SER A 107 -0.49 -8.66 0.12
C SER A 107 -0.81 -7.70 1.27
N ILE A 108 -2.10 -7.55 1.62
CA ILE A 108 -2.56 -6.76 2.76
C ILE A 108 -2.04 -7.36 4.07
N VAL A 109 -2.26 -8.65 4.29
CA VAL A 109 -1.91 -9.32 5.54
C VAL A 109 -0.41 -9.27 5.79
N VAL A 110 0.40 -9.59 4.78
CA VAL A 110 1.86 -9.55 4.88
C VAL A 110 2.35 -8.12 5.12
N ALA A 111 1.89 -7.15 4.32
CA ALA A 111 2.28 -5.75 4.52
C ALA A 111 1.90 -5.24 5.91
N PHE A 112 0.70 -5.57 6.39
CA PHE A 112 0.20 -5.16 7.70
C PHE A 112 1.05 -5.77 8.83
N ILE A 113 1.26 -7.09 8.82
CA ILE A 113 2.02 -7.80 9.87
C ILE A 113 3.47 -7.31 9.91
N VAL A 114 4.14 -7.22 8.75
CA VAL A 114 5.54 -6.78 8.69
C VAL A 114 5.65 -5.32 9.17
N THR A 115 4.70 -4.47 8.80
CA THR A 115 4.68 -3.08 9.29
C THR A 115 4.43 -3.01 10.80
N TRP A 116 3.51 -3.84 11.30
CA TRP A 116 3.14 -3.88 12.70
C TRP A 116 4.29 -4.36 13.57
N VAL A 117 5.00 -5.42 13.18
CA VAL A 117 6.09 -5.99 14.00
C VAL A 117 7.37 -5.17 13.86
N TRP A 118 7.75 -4.80 12.63
CA TRP A 118 9.07 -4.23 12.35
C TRP A 118 9.05 -2.82 11.75
N GLY A 119 8.03 -2.50 10.94
CA GLY A 119 7.98 -1.27 10.15
C GLY A 119 7.79 0.01 10.95
N TYR A 120 7.05 -0.03 12.07
CA TYR A 120 6.69 1.18 12.84
C TYR A 120 6.85 1.02 14.35
N ASN A 121 7.37 2.04 15.00
CA ASN A 121 7.40 2.18 16.47
C ASN A 121 7.16 3.66 16.81
N ASP A 122 6.37 3.94 17.86
CA ASP A 122 6.06 5.33 18.29
C ASP A 122 7.32 6.12 18.68
N ASN A 123 8.40 5.42 19.05
CA ASN A 123 9.72 6.00 19.33
C ASN A 123 10.49 6.39 18.06
N MET A 124 10.04 6.01 16.86
CA MET A 124 10.63 6.49 15.62
C MET A 124 10.26 7.96 15.46
N THR A 125 11.24 8.82 15.69
CA THR A 125 11.19 10.22 15.27
C THR A 125 10.92 10.25 13.78
N MET A 126 9.90 11.03 13.39
CA MET A 126 9.64 11.38 12.00
C MET A 126 10.98 11.71 11.34
N GLY A 127 11.36 10.99 10.28
CA GLY A 127 12.56 11.33 9.52
C GLY A 127 12.48 12.82 9.20
N LYS A 128 13.54 13.58 9.57
CA LYS A 128 13.65 15.03 9.35
C LYS A 128 13.00 15.37 8.02
N LYS A 129 11.96 16.23 8.00
CA LYS A 129 11.40 16.78 6.76
C LYS A 129 12.60 17.14 5.88
N VAL A 130 12.65 16.63 4.64
CA VAL A 130 13.68 17.03 3.68
C VAL A 130 13.64 18.55 3.65
N GLU A 131 14.69 19.17 4.21
CA GLU A 131 14.78 20.61 4.35
C GLU A 131 14.59 21.20 2.97
N LYS A 132 13.65 22.15 2.81
CA LYS A 132 13.41 22.77 1.50
C LYS A 132 14.76 23.31 1.03
N LYS A 133 15.30 22.74 -0.06
CA LYS A 133 16.57 23.17 -0.64
C LYS A 133 16.47 24.68 -0.87
N GLN A 134 17.25 25.45 -0.12
CA GLN A 134 17.28 26.91 -0.24
C GLN A 134 17.60 27.23 -1.71
N ARG A 135 16.73 28.01 -2.38
CA ARG A 135 16.98 28.41 -3.77
C ARG A 135 18.30 29.20 -3.78
N PRO A 136 19.27 28.88 -4.65
CA PRO A 136 20.57 29.58 -4.71
C PRO A 136 20.45 30.98 -5.34
N GLY A 137 19.53 31.81 -4.86
CA GLY A 137 19.22 33.11 -5.45
C GLY A 137 18.37 34.04 -4.59
N THR A 138 18.52 34.00 -3.26
CA THR A 138 17.92 35.02 -2.38
C THR A 138 19.04 35.64 -1.54
N LYS A 139 19.68 36.64 -2.13
CA LYS A 139 20.29 37.78 -1.43
C LYS A 139 19.56 39.02 -1.91
#